data_AF-A0A3P9MEV7-F1
#
_entry.id   AF-A0A3P9MEV7-F1
#
_cell.length_a   1.000
_cell.length_b   1.000
_cell.length_c   1.000
_cell.angle_alpha   90.00
_cell.angle_beta   90.00
_cell.angle_gamma   90.00
#
_symmetry.space_group_name_H-M   'P 1'
#
loop_
_entity.id
_entity.type
_entity.pdbx_description
1 polymer ?
#
loop_
_entity_poly.entity_id
_entity_poly.type
_entity_poly.pdbx_seq_one_letter_code
_entity_poly.pdbx_strand_id
1 'polypeptide(L)'
;MIKVQRESGGADHWWFSQQAAQDEVMLTLHSPADAIIGQYRLAVLVMSPDGHIVQKIEGVSFHLLFNPWNKDDAVYLPEESHLQEYVMNETGIIYRGTSEYISSIPWNYGQFEDNIMDICFEVLDNSREALKNSKMDMECRADPVYISRIITAMVNANDDHGVLTGSWTPPYSNGVAPSKWTGSVPILRQWSSTRARAVKYGQCWVFAGVACTVLRCLGIPTRLITNFCSAHDVDGNLCVDVVDTFDSRQDSTWNFHCWVESWMRRDDLPKGNDGWQILDPTPQERSDGVFCCGPCPVTAIKEGNLQVKYDAPFVFAEVNADITHWRVLPNGQRQKVYVDQKSVGRKISTKSVYGDFREDLTVLYKYPEGSKEERTVFQKAGRRVTQPTNESAEPPQLQLLIKHARPVFGSDFDVIAEVRNDGDEDAQVQLTVLATGVTYNSVHQGECQRQMIRVTVAAHEGHREVLRLRYKDYAQCTSEHHLIRVKAFAEAQGQNQLLMTVADVPLSVPELLIQIQGKAAVKQQVTAKISFTNPLPAPLKGGVFTVEGAGLLSATQIHVKGEILPGQKVEVSFPFSPIRTGVRKLLVDFDSDRLMDVKGTATLVVRKITGNYIREISGIFGNFALTDPFV
;
A
#
# COMPACT_ATOMS: atom_id res chain seq x y z
N MET A 1 -2.82 14.98 -35.46
CA MET A 1 -2.06 14.39 -36.58
C MET A 1 -0.66 14.95 -36.52
N ILE A 2 0.35 14.11 -36.30
CA ILE A 2 1.76 14.52 -36.21
C ILE A 2 2.41 14.21 -37.56
N LYS A 3 3.05 15.21 -38.18
CA LYS A 3 3.84 15.00 -39.40
C LYS A 3 5.27 14.70 -39.00
N VAL A 4 5.81 13.60 -39.49
CA VAL A 4 7.16 13.11 -39.18
C VAL A 4 8.09 13.42 -40.35
N GLN A 5 9.26 14.00 -40.09
CA GLN A 5 10.24 14.37 -41.13
C GLN A 5 11.36 13.32 -41.25
N ARG A 6 12.02 13.27 -42.42
CA ARG A 6 13.02 12.24 -42.79
C ARG A 6 14.42 12.48 -42.18
N GLU A 7 14.65 13.63 -41.55
CA GLU A 7 15.93 14.00 -40.95
C GLU A 7 15.69 14.58 -39.56
N SER A 8 16.71 14.49 -38.68
CA SER A 8 16.63 14.92 -37.29
C SER A 8 16.23 16.40 -37.20
N GLY A 9 15.00 16.66 -36.74
CA GLY A 9 14.47 18.00 -36.45
C GLY A 9 14.90 18.57 -35.10
N GLY A 10 15.84 17.92 -34.40
CA GLY A 10 16.19 18.18 -33.00
C GLY A 10 15.62 17.11 -32.05
N ALA A 11 15.98 17.17 -30.76
CA ALA A 11 15.57 16.20 -29.75
C ALA A 11 14.05 16.23 -29.45
N ASP A 12 13.40 17.37 -29.70
CA ASP A 12 12.02 17.66 -29.28
C ASP A 12 10.97 17.38 -30.39
N HIS A 13 11.36 16.71 -31.48
CA HIS A 13 10.47 16.45 -32.62
C HIS A 13 10.44 14.98 -33.02
N TRP A 14 9.30 14.54 -33.54
CA TRP A 14 9.20 13.25 -34.21
C TRP A 14 9.93 13.29 -35.55
N TRP A 15 10.83 12.32 -35.77
CA TRP A 15 11.52 12.13 -37.05
C TRP A 15 11.73 10.64 -37.33
N PHE A 16 12.04 10.29 -38.57
CA PHE A 16 12.39 8.92 -38.93
C PHE A 16 13.64 8.89 -39.79
N SER A 17 14.45 7.86 -39.65
CA SER A 17 15.48 7.51 -40.63
C SER A 17 15.01 6.35 -41.49
N GLN A 18 15.52 6.29 -42.72
CA GLN A 18 15.22 5.20 -43.65
C GLN A 18 16.51 4.57 -44.17
N GLN A 19 16.52 3.25 -44.26
CA GLN A 19 17.61 2.48 -44.82
C GLN A 19 17.04 1.43 -45.77
N ALA A 20 17.62 1.32 -46.97
CA ALA A 20 17.28 0.25 -47.90
C ALA A 20 17.85 -1.09 -47.37
N ALA A 21 17.01 -2.12 -47.34
CA ALA A 21 17.36 -3.46 -46.91
C ALA A 21 16.87 -4.47 -47.95
N GLN A 22 17.69 -4.75 -48.97
CA GLN A 22 17.32 -5.61 -50.12
C GLN A 22 15.99 -5.18 -50.75
N ASP A 23 14.94 -5.99 -50.61
CA ASP A 23 13.60 -5.76 -51.17
C ASP A 23 12.67 -5.00 -50.21
N GLU A 24 13.19 -4.57 -49.05
CA GLU A 24 12.46 -3.86 -48.00
C GLU A 24 13.05 -2.47 -47.71
N VAL A 25 12.24 -1.60 -47.12
CA VAL A 25 12.69 -0.31 -46.56
C VAL A 25 12.54 -0.38 -45.05
N MET A 26 13.68 -0.32 -44.34
CA MET A 26 13.70 -0.21 -42.89
C MET A 26 13.44 1.24 -42.50
N LEU A 27 12.39 1.47 -41.71
CA LEU A 27 12.06 2.77 -41.13
C LEU A 27 12.34 2.72 -39.63
N THR A 28 13.25 3.57 -39.15
CA THR A 28 13.49 3.75 -37.72
C THR A 28 12.82 5.04 -37.28
N LEU A 29 11.76 4.93 -36.49
CA LEU A 29 11.00 6.05 -35.96
C LEU A 29 11.60 6.51 -34.62
N HIS A 30 11.80 7.81 -34.47
CA HIS A 30 12.31 8.46 -33.27
C HIS A 30 11.23 9.39 -32.71
N SER A 31 10.82 9.14 -31.48
CA SER A 31 9.92 10.01 -30.71
C SER A 31 10.72 10.95 -29.83
N PRO A 32 10.23 12.18 -29.57
CA PRO A 32 10.81 13.03 -28.54
C PRO A 32 10.53 12.45 -27.14
N ALA A 33 11.30 12.90 -26.15
CA ALA A 33 11.18 12.41 -24.77
C ALA A 33 9.92 12.91 -24.04
N ASP A 34 9.32 14.00 -24.52
CA ASP A 34 8.06 14.58 -24.06
C ASP A 34 6.87 14.16 -24.97
N ALA A 35 7.01 13.05 -25.69
CA ALA A 35 5.93 12.53 -26.51
C ALA A 35 4.72 12.12 -25.65
N ILE A 36 3.53 12.45 -26.14
CA ILE A 36 2.26 12.04 -25.54
C ILE A 36 2.20 10.50 -25.40
N ILE A 37 1.90 9.99 -24.21
CA ILE A 37 1.64 8.55 -24.07
C ILE A 37 0.26 8.20 -24.63
N GLY A 38 0.10 7.00 -25.20
CA GLY A 38 -1.17 6.60 -25.80
C GLY A 38 -1.03 5.62 -26.95
N GLN A 39 -2.19 5.28 -27.54
CA GLN A 39 -2.24 4.50 -28.77
C GLN A 39 -2.07 5.41 -29.99
N TYR A 40 -1.05 5.13 -30.79
CA TYR A 40 -0.77 5.78 -32.05
C TYR A 40 -1.22 4.91 -33.22
N ARG A 41 -1.69 5.56 -34.29
CA ARG A 41 -1.90 4.95 -35.61
C ARG A 41 -0.89 5.53 -36.59
N LEU A 42 -0.09 4.67 -37.20
CA LEU A 42 0.93 5.05 -38.16
C LEU A 42 0.38 4.93 -39.59
N ALA A 43 0.55 6.00 -40.37
CA ALA A 43 0.27 6.01 -41.79
C ALA A 43 1.54 6.42 -42.56
N VAL A 44 2.02 5.55 -43.45
CA VAL A 44 3.18 5.83 -44.30
C VAL A 44 2.68 6.26 -45.68
N LEU A 45 3.06 7.47 -46.10
CA LEU A 45 2.69 8.04 -47.38
C LEU A 45 3.88 8.00 -48.32
N VAL A 46 3.74 7.27 -49.44
CA VAL A 46 4.69 7.32 -50.55
C VAL A 46 4.24 8.45 -51.46
N MET A 47 5.08 9.48 -51.61
CA MET A 47 4.78 10.64 -52.42
C MET A 47 5.61 10.63 -53.72
N SER A 48 5.00 11.06 -54.82
CA SER A 48 5.72 11.36 -56.05
C SER A 48 6.53 12.66 -55.91
N PRO A 49 7.50 12.92 -56.81
CA PRO A 49 8.33 14.13 -56.75
C PRO A 49 7.55 15.45 -56.84
N ASP A 50 6.34 15.45 -57.41
CA ASP A 50 5.42 16.59 -57.50
C ASP A 50 4.49 16.73 -56.28
N GLY A 51 4.63 15.88 -55.27
CA GLY A 51 3.93 15.98 -53.98
C GLY A 51 2.58 15.27 -53.93
N HIS A 52 2.22 14.48 -54.93
CA HIS A 52 1.01 13.66 -54.90
C HIS A 52 1.23 12.34 -54.15
N ILE A 53 0.20 11.87 -53.43
CA ILE A 53 0.26 10.57 -52.74
C ILE A 53 0.12 9.47 -53.79
N VAL A 54 1.17 8.69 -54.00
CA VAL A 54 1.22 7.54 -54.90
C VAL A 54 0.69 6.30 -54.19
N GLN A 55 1.03 6.14 -52.92
CA GLN A 55 0.60 5.02 -52.10
C GLN A 55 0.45 5.44 -50.64
N LYS A 56 -0.52 4.86 -49.96
CA LYS A 56 -0.78 5.05 -48.53
C LYS A 56 -0.84 3.69 -47.84
N ILE A 57 0.05 3.47 -46.89
CA ILE A 57 0.13 2.25 -46.08
C ILE A 57 -0.41 2.59 -44.69
N GLU A 58 -1.45 1.88 -44.26
CA GLU A 58 -2.13 2.05 -42.98
C GLU A 58 -2.36 0.69 -42.31
N GLY A 59 -2.86 0.71 -41.06
CA GLY A 59 -3.19 -0.50 -40.31
C GLY A 59 -2.18 -0.89 -39.24
N VAL A 60 -1.11 -0.10 -39.08
CA VAL A 60 -0.13 -0.27 -37.99
C VAL A 60 -0.51 0.66 -36.84
N SER A 61 -0.65 0.08 -35.64
CA SER A 61 -0.83 0.81 -34.39
C SER A 61 0.23 0.39 -33.39
N PHE A 62 0.63 1.31 -32.52
CA PHE A 62 1.55 1.04 -31.43
C PHE A 62 1.15 1.85 -30.20
N HIS A 63 1.56 1.39 -29.02
CA HIS A 63 1.43 2.17 -27.79
C HIS A 63 2.77 2.83 -27.46
N LEU A 64 2.72 4.08 -27.03
CA LEU A 64 3.86 4.79 -26.45
C LEU A 64 3.62 4.97 -24.95
N LEU A 65 4.63 4.68 -24.14
CA LEU A 65 4.64 4.79 -22.69
C LEU A 65 5.75 5.76 -22.27
N PHE A 66 5.75 6.17 -21.00
CA PHE A 66 6.88 6.88 -20.43
C PHE A 66 8.15 6.00 -20.45
N ASN A 67 9.31 6.63 -20.59
CA ASN A 67 10.59 5.93 -20.73
C ASN A 67 11.59 6.34 -19.64
N PRO A 68 11.58 5.67 -18.49
CA PRO A 68 12.44 6.03 -17.37
C PRO A 68 13.91 5.61 -17.55
N TRP A 69 14.26 4.96 -18.68
CA TRP A 69 15.66 4.74 -19.11
C TRP A 69 16.22 5.92 -19.94
N ASN A 70 15.37 6.79 -20.48
CA ASN A 70 15.79 7.93 -21.28
C ASN A 70 16.10 9.13 -20.37
N LYS A 71 17.34 9.65 -20.42
CA LYS A 71 17.81 10.79 -19.60
C LYS A 71 17.02 12.07 -19.80
N ASP A 72 16.43 12.24 -20.96
CA ASP A 72 15.69 13.45 -21.31
C ASP A 72 14.21 13.37 -20.87
N ASP A 73 13.73 12.17 -20.54
CA ASP A 73 12.36 11.93 -20.06
C ASP A 73 12.18 12.48 -18.63
N ALA A 74 11.01 13.05 -18.34
CA ALA A 74 10.67 13.56 -17.03
C ALA A 74 10.64 12.49 -15.93
N VAL A 75 10.48 11.21 -16.28
CA VAL A 75 10.50 10.09 -15.32
C VAL A 75 11.83 9.33 -15.27
N TYR A 76 12.90 9.89 -15.84
CA TYR A 76 14.22 9.27 -15.84
C TYR A 76 14.69 8.89 -14.42
N LEU A 77 15.00 7.62 -14.22
CA LEU A 77 15.58 7.11 -12.98
C LEU A 77 16.91 6.44 -13.31
N PRO A 78 18.06 6.98 -12.83
CA PRO A 78 19.38 6.60 -13.34
C PRO A 78 19.86 5.20 -12.94
N GLU A 79 19.25 4.60 -11.92
CA GLU A 79 19.67 3.32 -11.36
C GLU A 79 18.83 2.17 -11.96
N GLU A 80 19.46 1.29 -12.74
CA GLU A 80 18.75 0.22 -13.44
C GLU A 80 18.11 -0.79 -12.48
N SER A 81 18.76 -1.09 -11.34
CA SER A 81 18.19 -1.99 -10.33
C SER A 81 16.88 -1.45 -9.75
N HIS A 82 16.77 -0.13 -9.57
CA HIS A 82 15.55 0.54 -9.14
C HIS A 82 14.48 0.49 -10.22
N LEU A 83 14.83 0.66 -11.51
CA LEU A 83 13.87 0.48 -12.62
C LEU A 83 13.30 -0.94 -12.67
N GLN A 84 14.14 -1.94 -12.38
CA GLN A 84 13.67 -3.32 -12.28
C GLN A 84 12.62 -3.50 -11.18
N GLU A 85 12.80 -2.86 -10.02
CA GLU A 85 11.82 -2.95 -8.92
C GLU A 85 10.57 -2.08 -9.13
N TYR A 86 10.76 -0.84 -9.58
CA TYR A 86 9.71 0.19 -9.58
C TYR A 86 8.94 0.30 -10.88
N VAL A 87 9.36 -0.40 -11.94
CA VAL A 87 8.64 -0.48 -13.23
C VAL A 87 8.40 -1.94 -13.61
N MET A 88 9.46 -2.76 -13.64
CA MET A 88 9.39 -4.10 -14.23
C MET A 88 8.86 -5.19 -13.29
N ASN A 89 9.01 -5.03 -11.98
CA ASN A 89 8.54 -6.03 -11.02
C ASN A 89 7.01 -6.00 -10.91
N GLU A 90 6.37 -7.14 -11.16
CA GLU A 90 4.92 -7.29 -11.16
C GLU A 90 4.36 -7.77 -9.81
N THR A 91 5.22 -8.02 -8.83
CA THR A 91 4.81 -8.46 -7.49
C THR A 91 5.45 -7.59 -6.41
N GLY A 92 4.60 -6.99 -5.58
CA GLY A 92 4.99 -6.15 -4.46
C GLY A 92 4.71 -6.80 -3.11
N ILE A 93 5.03 -6.03 -2.08
CA ILE A 93 4.69 -6.31 -0.68
C ILE A 93 4.04 -5.05 -0.10
N ILE A 94 2.90 -5.22 0.55
CA ILE A 94 2.18 -4.17 1.26
C ILE A 94 2.35 -4.44 2.76
N TYR A 95 2.82 -3.46 3.50
CA TYR A 95 2.94 -3.58 4.95
C TYR A 95 1.64 -3.15 5.62
N ARG A 96 1.25 -3.86 6.70
CA ARG A 96 0.01 -3.63 7.46
C ARG A 96 0.24 -3.97 8.94
N GLY A 97 -0.78 -3.80 9.77
CA GLY A 97 -0.72 -4.08 11.20
C GLY A 97 -0.44 -2.82 12.01
N THR A 98 0.49 -2.88 12.95
CA THR A 98 0.84 -1.73 13.80
C THR A 98 2.32 -1.41 13.69
N SER A 99 2.72 -0.21 14.12
CA SER A 99 4.14 0.15 14.14
C SER A 99 4.96 -0.83 14.97
N GLU A 100 4.44 -1.39 16.06
CA GLU A 100 5.16 -2.36 16.90
C GLU A 100 5.09 -3.81 16.39
N TYR A 101 4.13 -4.14 15.54
CA TYR A 101 4.03 -5.43 14.87
C TYR A 101 3.62 -5.28 13.41
N ILE A 102 4.63 -5.07 12.58
CA ILE A 102 4.48 -4.94 11.13
C ILE A 102 4.30 -6.34 10.54
N SER A 103 3.15 -6.52 9.90
CA SER A 103 2.86 -7.66 9.02
C SER A 103 2.98 -7.23 7.56
N SER A 104 2.99 -8.20 6.66
CA SER A 104 3.08 -7.94 5.23
C SER A 104 2.17 -8.85 4.44
N ILE A 105 1.57 -8.33 3.37
CA ILE A 105 0.89 -9.14 2.36
C ILE A 105 1.57 -9.02 1.01
N PRO A 106 1.68 -10.12 0.25
CA PRO A 106 2.10 -10.05 -1.13
C PRO A 106 0.99 -9.41 -1.97
N TRP A 107 1.35 -8.71 -3.04
CA TRP A 107 0.39 -8.12 -3.97
C TRP A 107 0.81 -8.34 -5.41
N ASN A 108 -0.09 -8.88 -6.23
CA ASN A 108 0.11 -9.03 -7.66
C ASN A 108 -0.31 -7.73 -8.38
N TYR A 109 0.65 -6.88 -8.73
CA TYR A 109 0.38 -5.71 -9.57
C TYR A 109 -0.02 -6.18 -10.98
N GLY A 110 0.78 -7.07 -11.57
CA GLY A 110 0.46 -7.70 -12.87
C GLY A 110 0.28 -6.71 -14.01
N GLN A 111 1.03 -5.61 -14.03
CA GLN A 111 0.93 -4.57 -15.04
C GLN A 111 1.18 -5.06 -16.48
N PHE A 112 1.85 -6.21 -16.66
CA PHE A 112 2.08 -6.82 -17.98
C PHE A 112 1.20 -8.05 -18.24
N GLU A 113 0.16 -8.29 -17.43
CA GLU A 113 -0.86 -9.28 -17.74
C GLU A 113 -1.74 -8.81 -18.91
N ASP A 114 -2.31 -9.78 -19.64
CA ASP A 114 -3.09 -9.51 -20.84
C ASP A 114 -4.17 -8.45 -20.63
N ASN A 115 -4.24 -7.50 -21.57
CA ASN A 115 -5.16 -6.36 -21.66
C ASN A 115 -5.03 -5.30 -20.56
N ILE A 116 -4.10 -5.43 -19.60
CA ILE A 116 -3.98 -4.43 -18.52
C ILE A 116 -3.53 -3.08 -19.05
N MET A 117 -2.62 -3.04 -20.03
CA MET A 117 -2.23 -1.78 -20.69
C MET A 117 -3.40 -1.07 -21.36
N ASP A 118 -4.24 -1.81 -22.11
CA ASP A 118 -5.41 -1.22 -22.76
C ASP A 118 -6.40 -0.67 -21.72
N ILE A 119 -6.60 -1.39 -20.61
CA ILE A 119 -7.44 -0.93 -19.50
C ILE A 119 -6.84 0.32 -18.83
N CYS A 120 -5.52 0.43 -18.70
CA CYS A 120 -4.88 1.62 -18.14
C CYS A 120 -5.16 2.87 -19.00
N PHE A 121 -5.15 2.74 -20.33
CA PHE A 121 -5.57 3.83 -21.21
C PHE A 121 -7.08 4.06 -21.16
N GLU A 122 -7.90 3.02 -21.02
CA GLU A 122 -9.34 3.15 -20.79
C GLU A 122 -9.64 3.96 -19.52
N VAL A 123 -8.86 3.79 -18.45
CA VAL A 123 -8.96 4.60 -17.22
C VAL A 123 -8.73 6.09 -17.53
N LEU A 124 -7.70 6.42 -18.31
CA LEU A 124 -7.45 7.82 -18.71
C LEU A 124 -8.58 8.37 -19.58
N ASP A 125 -9.10 7.57 -20.52
CA ASP A 125 -10.16 7.95 -21.45
C ASP A 125 -11.53 8.17 -20.76
N ASN A 126 -11.75 7.56 -19.60
CA ASN A 126 -12.95 7.73 -18.78
C ASN A 126 -12.79 8.80 -17.69
N SER A 127 -11.65 9.50 -17.64
CA SER A 127 -11.44 10.62 -16.74
C SER A 127 -12.36 11.80 -17.04
N ARG A 128 -12.65 12.61 -16.01
CA ARG A 128 -13.45 13.82 -16.15
C ARG A 128 -12.85 14.76 -17.21
N GLU A 129 -11.53 14.89 -17.23
CA GLU A 129 -10.77 15.72 -18.15
C GLU A 129 -10.96 15.25 -19.61
N ALA A 130 -10.79 13.95 -19.85
CA ALA A 130 -10.98 13.35 -21.17
C ALA A 130 -12.43 13.48 -21.67
N LEU A 131 -13.41 13.24 -20.79
CA LEU A 131 -14.83 13.37 -21.12
C LEU A 131 -15.24 14.82 -21.37
N LYS A 132 -14.61 15.79 -20.71
CA LYS A 132 -14.88 17.22 -20.88
C LYS A 132 -14.23 17.76 -22.16
N ASN A 133 -12.97 17.43 -22.42
CA ASN A 133 -12.25 17.87 -23.61
C ASN A 133 -11.11 16.89 -23.95
N SER A 134 -11.44 15.84 -24.69
CA SER A 134 -10.52 14.77 -25.05
C SER A 134 -9.27 15.25 -25.79
N LYS A 135 -9.38 16.30 -26.62
CA LYS A 135 -8.21 16.85 -27.32
C LYS A 135 -7.22 17.48 -26.35
N MET A 136 -7.71 18.29 -25.41
CA MET A 136 -6.86 18.96 -24.42
C MET A 136 -6.25 17.96 -23.44
N ASP A 137 -7.04 16.97 -22.98
CA ASP A 137 -6.52 15.87 -22.17
C ASP A 137 -5.38 15.14 -22.88
N MET A 138 -5.58 14.70 -24.14
CA MET A 138 -4.53 14.03 -24.92
C MET A 138 -3.25 14.87 -25.05
N GLU A 139 -3.35 16.18 -25.25
CA GLU A 139 -2.19 17.08 -25.32
C GLU A 139 -1.43 17.17 -23.99
N CYS A 140 -2.12 17.01 -22.85
CA CYS A 140 -1.52 17.01 -21.52
C CYS A 140 -0.95 15.65 -21.08
N ARG A 141 -1.27 14.53 -21.77
CA ARG A 141 -0.78 13.19 -21.40
C ARG A 141 0.73 12.99 -21.56
N ALA A 142 1.47 13.96 -22.11
CA ALA A 142 2.92 13.97 -22.07
C ALA A 142 3.51 14.27 -20.68
N ASP A 143 2.71 14.84 -19.77
CA ASP A 143 3.17 15.27 -18.44
C ASP A 143 2.90 14.19 -17.37
N PRO A 144 3.92 13.61 -16.71
CA PRO A 144 3.72 12.63 -15.65
C PRO A 144 3.04 13.21 -14.41
N VAL A 145 3.13 14.51 -14.16
CA VAL A 145 2.42 15.19 -13.06
C VAL A 145 0.91 15.17 -13.32
N TYR A 146 0.51 15.51 -14.55
CA TYR A 146 -0.87 15.46 -15.01
C TYR A 146 -1.44 14.04 -14.96
N ILE A 147 -0.73 13.06 -15.53
CA ILE A 147 -1.13 11.64 -15.51
C ILE A 147 -1.30 11.15 -14.07
N SER A 148 -0.35 11.46 -13.19
CA SER A 148 -0.42 11.04 -11.80
C SER A 148 -1.65 11.58 -11.08
N ARG A 149 -2.01 12.85 -11.32
CA ARG A 149 -3.21 13.45 -10.74
C ARG A 149 -4.50 12.81 -11.25
N ILE A 150 -4.59 12.51 -12.56
CA ILE A 150 -5.73 11.78 -13.13
C ILE A 150 -5.86 10.39 -12.51
N ILE A 151 -4.76 9.63 -12.43
CA ILE A 151 -4.81 8.26 -11.90
C ILE A 151 -5.24 8.26 -10.44
N THR A 152 -4.73 9.19 -9.62
CA THR A 152 -5.16 9.31 -8.22
C THR A 152 -6.65 9.59 -8.09
N ALA A 153 -7.20 10.48 -8.93
CA ALA A 153 -8.65 10.74 -8.97
C ALA A 153 -9.44 9.50 -9.44
N MET A 154 -9.05 8.92 -10.58
CA MET A 154 -9.77 7.82 -11.22
C MET A 154 -9.71 6.49 -10.47
N VAL A 155 -8.79 6.30 -9.52
CA VAL A 155 -8.75 5.05 -8.74
C VAL A 155 -9.95 4.96 -7.79
N ASN A 156 -10.50 6.08 -7.31
CA ASN A 156 -11.69 6.12 -6.47
C ASN A 156 -12.91 6.64 -7.26
N ALA A 157 -14.10 6.12 -6.97
CA ALA A 157 -15.31 6.41 -7.75
C ALA A 157 -16.20 7.52 -7.16
N ASN A 158 -15.66 8.41 -6.32
CA ASN A 158 -16.49 9.37 -5.59
C ASN A 158 -17.00 10.53 -6.46
N ASP A 159 -16.24 10.94 -7.46
CA ASP A 159 -16.58 12.10 -8.31
C ASP A 159 -16.83 11.74 -9.79
N ASP A 160 -16.36 10.58 -10.26
CA ASP A 160 -16.37 10.19 -11.67
C ASP A 160 -16.58 8.67 -11.89
N HIS A 161 -16.18 8.16 -13.07
CA HIS A 161 -16.25 6.75 -13.44
C HIS A 161 -15.09 5.90 -12.87
N GLY A 162 -14.60 6.27 -11.69
CA GLY A 162 -13.43 5.65 -11.08
C GLY A 162 -13.52 4.15 -10.82
N VAL A 163 -12.35 3.55 -10.56
CA VAL A 163 -12.14 2.10 -10.57
C VAL A 163 -12.80 1.41 -9.39
N LEU A 164 -12.71 1.97 -8.19
CA LEU A 164 -13.13 1.33 -6.95
C LEU A 164 -14.11 2.18 -6.13
N THR A 165 -15.11 1.54 -5.54
CA THR A 165 -15.92 2.11 -4.46
C THR A 165 -15.29 1.79 -3.10
N GLY A 166 -15.02 2.81 -2.30
CA GLY A 166 -14.53 2.65 -0.93
C GLY A 166 -15.57 2.07 0.04
N SER A 167 -15.13 1.19 0.94
CA SER A 167 -15.95 0.74 2.07
C SER A 167 -15.08 0.30 3.25
N TRP A 168 -15.26 0.98 4.38
CA TRP A 168 -14.45 0.81 5.60
C TRP A 168 -15.14 0.01 6.70
N THR A 169 -16.40 -0.35 6.50
CA THR A 169 -17.17 -1.10 7.50
C THR A 169 -18.00 -2.20 6.83
N PRO A 170 -18.10 -3.38 7.45
CA PRO A 170 -19.02 -4.43 7.01
C PRO A 170 -20.48 -3.99 7.20
N PRO A 171 -21.45 -4.62 6.50
CA PRO A 171 -21.29 -5.79 5.64
C PRO A 171 -20.90 -5.45 4.18
N TYR A 172 -20.00 -6.25 3.59
CA TYR A 172 -19.58 -6.17 2.18
C TYR A 172 -20.51 -6.91 1.21
N SER A 173 -21.80 -7.00 1.51
CA SER A 173 -22.74 -7.95 0.88
C SER A 173 -22.93 -7.82 -0.64
N ASN A 174 -22.63 -6.64 -1.21
CA ASN A 174 -22.80 -6.35 -2.63
C ASN A 174 -21.47 -6.30 -3.41
N GLY A 175 -20.40 -6.86 -2.86
CA GLY A 175 -19.07 -6.82 -3.44
C GLY A 175 -18.09 -7.79 -2.81
N VAL A 176 -16.82 -7.56 -3.08
CA VAL A 176 -15.69 -8.29 -2.50
C VAL A 176 -15.16 -7.49 -1.31
N ALA A 177 -14.94 -8.16 -0.18
CA ALA A 177 -14.30 -7.55 0.98
C ALA A 177 -12.89 -7.05 0.61
N PRO A 178 -12.48 -5.84 1.02
CA PRO A 178 -11.17 -5.29 0.66
C PRO A 178 -9.97 -6.19 1.02
N SER A 179 -10.08 -6.95 2.12
CA SER A 179 -9.06 -7.91 2.56
C SER A 179 -8.88 -9.09 1.62
N LYS A 180 -9.89 -9.47 0.83
CA LYS A 180 -9.84 -10.65 -0.05
C LYS A 180 -8.97 -10.47 -1.29
N TRP A 181 -8.76 -9.22 -1.72
CA TRP A 181 -7.95 -8.95 -2.91
C TRP A 181 -6.49 -9.38 -2.70
N THR A 182 -5.93 -10.05 -3.70
CA THR A 182 -4.52 -10.47 -3.76
C THR A 182 -3.74 -9.76 -4.88
N GLY A 183 -4.42 -8.92 -5.66
CA GLY A 183 -3.83 -8.23 -6.79
C GLY A 183 -4.78 -7.24 -7.47
N SER A 184 -4.22 -6.40 -8.34
CA SER A 184 -4.94 -5.34 -9.05
C SER A 184 -5.62 -5.83 -10.33
N VAL A 185 -5.09 -6.89 -10.95
CA VAL A 185 -5.54 -7.42 -12.25
C VAL A 185 -7.03 -7.79 -12.25
N PRO A 186 -7.58 -8.51 -11.25
CA PRO A 186 -9.00 -8.83 -11.22
C PRO A 186 -9.89 -7.57 -11.11
N ILE A 187 -9.44 -6.57 -10.35
CA ILE A 187 -10.17 -5.31 -10.14
C ILE A 187 -10.27 -4.54 -11.47
N LEU A 188 -9.14 -4.30 -12.13
CA LEU A 188 -9.09 -3.56 -13.40
C LEU A 188 -9.91 -4.25 -14.50
N ARG A 189 -9.80 -5.57 -14.62
CA ARG A 189 -10.60 -6.35 -15.59
C ARG A 189 -12.09 -6.29 -15.27
N GLN A 190 -12.48 -6.35 -14.00
CA GLN A 190 -13.88 -6.24 -13.60
C GLN A 190 -14.44 -4.85 -13.92
N TRP A 191 -13.70 -3.79 -13.63
CA TRP A 191 -14.10 -2.42 -13.95
C TRP A 191 -14.32 -2.22 -15.46
N SER A 192 -13.36 -2.64 -16.29
CA SER A 192 -13.45 -2.53 -17.75
C SER A 192 -14.58 -3.39 -18.33
N SER A 193 -14.67 -4.67 -17.96
CA SER A 193 -15.72 -5.58 -18.47
C SER A 193 -17.13 -5.18 -18.08
N THR A 194 -17.29 -4.38 -17.02
CA THR A 194 -18.57 -3.81 -16.59
C THR A 194 -18.82 -2.39 -17.12
N ARG A 195 -18.06 -1.98 -18.14
CA ARG A 195 -18.14 -0.67 -18.82
C ARG A 195 -17.90 0.50 -17.87
N ALA A 196 -16.71 0.53 -17.28
CA ALA A 196 -16.27 1.56 -16.34
C ALA A 196 -17.20 1.71 -15.12
N ARG A 197 -17.73 0.59 -14.62
CA ARG A 197 -18.52 0.58 -13.38
C ARG A 197 -17.60 0.29 -12.21
N ALA A 198 -17.65 1.16 -11.20
CA ALA A 198 -16.86 1.03 -9.98
C ALA A 198 -16.98 -0.36 -9.33
N VAL A 199 -15.83 -0.98 -9.08
CA VAL A 199 -15.70 -2.28 -8.43
C VAL A 199 -15.86 -2.12 -6.93
N LYS A 200 -16.60 -3.04 -6.31
CA LYS A 200 -16.88 -3.05 -4.88
C LYS A 200 -16.09 -4.18 -4.22
N TYR A 201 -15.28 -3.97 -3.20
CA TYR A 201 -14.92 -2.71 -2.53
C TYR A 201 -13.40 -2.56 -2.38
N GLY A 202 -12.95 -1.34 -2.12
CA GLY A 202 -11.55 -1.02 -1.81
C GLY A 202 -11.37 -0.30 -0.47
N GLN A 203 -10.16 -0.36 0.06
CA GLN A 203 -9.62 0.44 1.17
C GLN A 203 -8.23 0.97 0.75
N CYS A 204 -7.57 1.77 1.58
CA CYS A 204 -6.37 2.53 1.18
C CYS A 204 -5.29 1.69 0.48
N TRP A 205 -4.94 0.51 1.00
CA TRP A 205 -3.93 -0.34 0.36
C TRP A 205 -4.39 -0.95 -0.98
N VAL A 206 -5.70 -1.15 -1.17
CA VAL A 206 -6.26 -1.62 -2.44
C VAL A 206 -6.19 -0.49 -3.47
N PHE A 207 -6.56 0.73 -3.08
CA PHE A 207 -6.42 1.91 -3.94
C PHE A 207 -4.95 2.13 -4.33
N ALA A 208 -4.03 2.12 -3.37
CA ALA A 208 -2.60 2.23 -3.63
C ALA A 208 -2.07 1.09 -4.51
N GLY A 209 -2.54 -0.15 -4.32
CA GLY A 209 -2.20 -1.30 -5.15
C GLY A 209 -2.58 -1.11 -6.62
N VAL A 210 -3.81 -0.64 -6.87
CA VAL A 210 -4.31 -0.34 -8.21
C VAL A 210 -3.57 0.85 -8.83
N ALA A 211 -3.40 1.95 -8.10
CA ALA A 211 -2.65 3.13 -8.56
C ALA A 211 -1.22 2.75 -8.98
N CYS A 212 -0.51 1.99 -8.14
CA CYS A 212 0.84 1.49 -8.43
C CYS A 212 0.86 0.65 -9.72
N THR A 213 -0.16 -0.18 -9.93
CA THR A 213 -0.26 -1.03 -11.14
C THR A 213 -0.40 -0.18 -12.39
N VAL A 214 -1.31 0.80 -12.38
CA VAL A 214 -1.56 1.65 -13.54
C VAL A 214 -0.34 2.51 -13.85
N LEU A 215 0.25 3.16 -12.85
CA LEU A 215 1.42 4.02 -13.05
C LEU A 215 2.65 3.24 -13.56
N ARG A 216 2.92 2.04 -13.01
CA ARG A 216 3.95 1.13 -13.54
C ARG A 216 3.66 0.71 -14.97
N CYS A 217 2.41 0.40 -15.29
CA CYS A 217 2.00 0.02 -16.64
C CYS A 217 2.25 1.14 -17.66
N LEU A 218 2.04 2.40 -17.24
CA LEU A 218 2.27 3.58 -18.08
C LEU A 218 3.74 3.99 -18.17
N GLY A 219 4.64 3.31 -17.46
CA GLY A 219 6.08 3.54 -17.48
C GLY A 219 6.60 4.52 -16.42
N ILE A 220 5.75 4.97 -15.48
CA ILE A 220 6.16 5.83 -14.38
C ILE A 220 6.72 4.93 -13.24
N PRO A 221 7.97 5.13 -12.78
CA PRO A 221 8.49 4.35 -11.66
C PRO A 221 7.71 4.66 -10.38
N THR A 222 7.06 3.65 -9.82
CA THR A 222 6.14 3.82 -8.68
C THR A 222 6.33 2.74 -7.63
N ARG A 223 6.23 3.11 -6.35
CA ARG A 223 6.31 2.19 -5.21
C ARG A 223 5.17 2.45 -4.22
N LEU A 224 4.67 1.38 -3.60
CA LEU A 224 3.64 1.48 -2.57
C LEU A 224 4.29 1.77 -1.22
N ILE A 225 3.69 2.71 -0.48
CA ILE A 225 4.16 3.15 0.83
C ILE A 225 3.10 2.83 1.88
N THR A 226 3.55 2.44 3.06
CA THR A 226 2.73 2.30 4.26
C THR A 226 3.24 3.25 5.34
N ASN A 227 2.38 4.11 5.86
CA ASN A 227 2.64 4.93 7.04
C ASN A 227 1.95 4.31 8.26
N PHE A 228 2.65 4.10 9.36
CA PHE A 228 2.03 3.62 10.60
C PHE A 228 1.71 4.77 11.53
N CYS A 229 0.61 4.65 12.27
CA CYS A 229 0.06 5.72 13.10
C CYS A 229 -0.19 6.98 12.24
N SER A 230 -0.93 6.83 11.15
CA SER A 230 -1.21 7.95 10.23
C SER A 230 -2.29 8.84 10.84
N ALA A 231 -2.03 10.14 10.92
CA ALA A 231 -3.03 11.10 11.37
C ALA A 231 -4.04 11.34 10.24
N HIS A 232 -5.23 10.76 10.38
CA HIS A 232 -6.29 10.79 9.38
C HIS A 232 -7.41 11.77 9.80
N ASP A 233 -8.21 12.26 8.85
CA ASP A 233 -9.32 13.21 9.08
C ASP A 233 -8.92 14.53 9.74
N VAL A 234 -7.72 15.02 9.45
CA VAL A 234 -7.20 16.24 10.09
C VAL A 234 -7.51 17.52 9.33
N ASP A 235 -8.06 17.49 8.10
CA ASP A 235 -8.28 18.69 7.26
C ASP A 235 -7.02 19.58 7.18
N GLY A 236 -5.84 18.91 7.08
CA GLY A 236 -4.52 19.56 7.13
C GLY A 236 -4.10 20.15 8.49
N ASN A 237 -4.86 19.91 9.56
CA ASN A 237 -4.52 20.40 10.90
C ASN A 237 -3.31 19.66 11.48
N LEU A 238 -2.32 20.43 11.92
CA LEU A 238 -1.09 19.94 12.55
C LEU A 238 -1.27 19.52 14.02
N CYS A 239 -2.50 19.52 14.51
CA CYS A 239 -2.88 19.10 15.86
C CYS A 239 -4.25 18.42 15.81
N VAL A 240 -4.33 17.23 16.39
CA VAL A 240 -5.54 16.41 16.48
C VAL A 240 -6.00 16.39 17.92
N ASP A 241 -7.20 16.90 18.19
CA ASP A 241 -7.78 16.86 19.53
C ASP A 241 -8.63 15.59 19.70
N VAL A 242 -8.13 14.63 20.47
CA VAL A 242 -8.87 13.41 20.83
C VAL A 242 -9.50 13.61 22.19
N VAL A 243 -10.83 13.49 22.25
CA VAL A 243 -11.55 13.47 23.52
C VAL A 243 -11.64 12.03 24.00
N ASP A 244 -10.84 11.69 25.01
CA ASP A 244 -10.91 10.41 25.66
C ASP A 244 -11.94 10.42 26.78
N THR A 245 -13.02 9.70 26.51
CA THR A 245 -13.91 9.16 27.52
C THR A 245 -13.85 7.64 27.43
N PHE A 246 -14.31 6.94 28.48
CA PHE A 246 -14.47 5.48 28.43
C PHE A 246 -15.39 5.01 27.29
N ASP A 247 -16.20 5.92 26.75
CA ASP A 247 -17.20 5.65 25.71
C ASP A 247 -16.85 6.35 24.38
N SER A 248 -15.63 6.89 24.21
CA SER A 248 -15.27 7.56 22.96
C SER A 248 -15.19 6.55 21.81
N ARG A 249 -15.99 6.79 20.78
CA ARG A 249 -16.18 5.87 19.63
C ARG A 249 -15.40 6.26 18.38
N GLN A 250 -14.74 7.41 18.38
CA GLN A 250 -13.98 7.94 17.27
C GLN A 250 -12.56 8.24 17.72
N ASP A 251 -11.61 7.75 16.94
CA ASP A 251 -10.19 8.00 17.10
C ASP A 251 -9.65 8.37 15.71
N SER A 252 -8.96 9.50 15.66
CA SER A 252 -8.54 10.17 14.42
C SER A 252 -7.20 9.65 13.90
N THR A 253 -6.60 8.64 14.54
CA THR A 253 -5.33 8.06 14.10
C THR A 253 -5.54 6.68 13.53
N TRP A 254 -5.21 6.46 12.27
CA TRP A 254 -5.24 5.13 11.66
C TRP A 254 -4.01 4.34 12.06
N ASN A 255 -4.17 3.03 12.30
CA ASN A 255 -3.06 2.14 12.66
C ASN A 255 -2.01 2.09 11.56
N PHE A 256 -2.48 2.08 10.31
CA PHE A 256 -1.68 2.35 9.14
C PHE A 256 -2.52 2.98 8.04
N HIS A 257 -1.85 3.66 7.12
CA HIS A 257 -2.41 4.19 5.89
C HIS A 257 -1.47 3.88 4.72
N CYS A 258 -2.00 3.77 3.51
CA CYS A 258 -1.22 3.41 2.33
C CYS A 258 -1.48 4.38 1.18
N TRP A 259 -0.40 4.81 0.54
CA TRP A 259 -0.38 5.62 -0.68
C TRP A 259 0.70 5.10 -1.63
N VAL A 260 0.95 5.80 -2.74
CA VAL A 260 2.07 5.50 -3.64
C VAL A 260 3.03 6.67 -3.77
N GLU A 261 4.29 6.38 -4.04
CA GLU A 261 5.28 7.37 -4.47
C GLU A 261 5.64 7.11 -5.93
N SER A 262 5.63 8.16 -6.76
CA SER A 262 6.07 8.11 -8.16
C SER A 262 7.29 8.99 -8.38
N TRP A 263 8.27 8.50 -9.14
CA TRP A 263 9.48 9.24 -9.46
C TRP A 263 9.29 10.09 -10.72
N MET A 264 9.46 11.41 -10.58
CA MET A 264 9.41 12.34 -11.72
C MET A 264 10.12 13.66 -11.42
N ARG A 265 10.47 14.39 -12.47
CA ARG A 265 10.89 15.80 -12.41
C ARG A 265 9.67 16.70 -12.19
N ARG A 266 9.84 17.81 -11.48
CA ARG A 266 8.80 18.80 -11.17
C ARG A 266 9.14 20.15 -11.80
N ASP A 267 9.14 20.19 -13.13
CA ASP A 267 9.41 21.40 -13.92
C ASP A 267 8.41 22.53 -13.64
N ASP A 268 7.26 22.18 -13.05
CA ASP A 268 6.21 23.09 -12.60
C ASP A 268 6.47 23.73 -11.21
N LEU A 269 7.57 23.36 -10.54
CA LEU A 269 7.97 23.82 -9.21
C LEU A 269 9.41 24.38 -9.19
N PRO A 270 9.81 25.10 -8.13
CA PRO A 270 11.21 25.48 -7.92
C PRO A 270 12.15 24.26 -7.87
N LYS A 271 13.43 24.46 -8.23
CA LYS A 271 14.46 23.42 -8.15
C LYS A 271 14.55 22.80 -6.74
N GLY A 272 14.72 21.47 -6.69
CA GLY A 272 14.79 20.70 -5.44
C GLY A 272 13.53 19.90 -5.09
N ASN A 273 12.49 19.98 -5.93
CA ASN A 273 11.24 19.22 -5.77
C ASN A 273 11.14 17.97 -6.67
N ASP A 274 12.20 17.67 -7.43
CA ASP A 274 12.30 16.46 -8.24
C ASP A 274 12.43 15.19 -7.39
N GLY A 275 12.14 14.05 -7.99
CA GLY A 275 12.28 12.73 -7.37
C GLY A 275 10.94 12.16 -6.94
N TRP A 276 10.88 11.55 -5.75
CA TRP A 276 9.67 10.88 -5.26
C TRP A 276 8.55 11.88 -4.91
N GLN A 277 7.39 11.64 -5.51
CA GLN A 277 6.16 12.39 -5.30
C GLN A 277 5.09 11.51 -4.68
N ILE A 278 4.50 11.94 -3.56
CA ILE A 278 3.42 11.29 -2.83
C ILE A 278 2.11 11.48 -3.59
N LEU A 279 1.41 10.38 -3.81
CA LEU A 279 0.11 10.29 -4.47
C LEU A 279 -0.80 9.41 -3.62
N ASP A 280 -1.83 10.00 -3.01
CA ASP A 280 -2.80 9.24 -2.22
C ASP A 280 -4.14 9.13 -2.96
N PRO A 281 -4.45 7.94 -3.53
CA PRO A 281 -5.71 7.70 -4.22
C PRO A 281 -6.89 7.46 -3.27
N THR A 282 -6.65 7.46 -1.95
CA THR A 282 -7.71 7.30 -0.96
C THR A 282 -8.53 8.58 -0.90
N PRO A 283 -9.86 8.53 -1.02
CA PRO A 283 -10.69 9.72 -1.06
C PRO A 283 -10.89 10.30 0.36
N GLN A 284 -9.89 11.01 0.85
CA GLN A 284 -9.87 11.62 2.18
C GLN A 284 -10.21 13.11 2.11
N GLU A 285 -9.44 13.83 1.29
CA GLU A 285 -9.63 15.27 1.07
C GLU A 285 -9.91 15.60 -0.39
N ARG A 286 -10.55 16.76 -0.60
CA ARG A 286 -10.78 17.30 -1.94
C ARG A 286 -9.69 18.29 -2.31
N SER A 287 -8.85 17.92 -3.27
CA SER A 287 -7.94 18.85 -3.96
C SER A 287 -8.64 19.46 -5.16
N ASP A 288 -8.73 20.79 -5.23
CA ASP A 288 -9.49 21.53 -6.26
C ASP A 288 -10.94 21.04 -6.44
N GLY A 289 -11.55 20.59 -5.35
CA GLY A 289 -12.92 20.08 -5.34
C GLY A 289 -13.08 18.64 -5.86
N VAL A 290 -12.00 17.90 -6.11
CA VAL A 290 -11.99 16.49 -6.52
C VAL A 290 -11.27 15.65 -5.48
N PHE A 291 -11.77 14.46 -5.16
CA PHE A 291 -11.11 13.50 -4.27
C PHE A 291 -9.84 12.94 -4.94
N CYS A 292 -8.76 13.67 -4.81
CA CYS A 292 -7.42 13.30 -5.21
C CYS A 292 -6.41 14.00 -4.30
N CYS A 293 -5.24 13.39 -4.11
CA CYS A 293 -4.14 13.98 -3.35
C CYS A 293 -2.80 13.77 -4.07
N GLY A 294 -2.03 14.85 -4.20
CA GLY A 294 -0.72 14.86 -4.87
C GLY A 294 -0.79 15.14 -6.38
N PRO A 295 0.35 15.06 -7.09
CA PRO A 295 1.68 14.67 -6.60
C PRO A 295 2.34 15.71 -5.68
N CYS A 296 2.70 15.30 -4.46
CA CYS A 296 3.39 16.13 -3.47
C CYS A 296 4.87 15.72 -3.32
N PRO A 297 5.86 16.62 -3.44
CA PRO A 297 7.26 16.23 -3.28
C PRO A 297 7.56 15.73 -1.86
N VAL A 298 8.14 14.53 -1.72
CA VAL A 298 8.58 14.01 -0.40
C VAL A 298 9.56 14.98 0.28
N THR A 299 10.42 15.63 -0.51
CA THR A 299 11.35 16.65 -0.03
C THR A 299 10.64 17.87 0.57
N ALA A 300 9.50 18.28 0.00
CA ALA A 300 8.71 19.39 0.54
C ALA A 300 8.11 19.05 1.91
N ILE A 301 7.69 17.81 2.11
CA ILE A 301 7.19 17.31 3.40
C ILE A 301 8.30 17.30 4.44
N LYS A 302 9.47 16.75 4.09
CA LYS A 302 10.64 16.76 4.99
C LYS A 302 11.06 18.15 5.42
N GLU A 303 11.02 19.11 4.49
CA GLU A 303 11.47 20.48 4.73
C GLU A 303 10.35 21.41 5.23
N GLY A 304 9.13 20.90 5.46
CA GLY A 304 7.97 21.70 5.89
C GLY A 304 7.62 22.83 4.92
N ASN A 305 7.86 22.62 3.63
CA ASN A 305 7.51 23.57 2.57
C ASN A 305 6.08 23.32 2.10
N LEU A 306 5.10 23.85 2.82
CA LEU A 306 3.68 23.53 2.58
C LEU A 306 3.02 24.38 1.48
N GLN A 307 3.77 25.27 0.85
CA GLN A 307 3.25 26.19 -0.18
C GLN A 307 3.36 25.61 -1.59
N VAL A 308 3.99 24.45 -1.77
CA VAL A 308 4.09 23.80 -3.08
C VAL A 308 2.81 23.03 -3.39
N LYS A 309 2.44 23.03 -4.66
CA LYS A 309 1.45 22.11 -5.18
C LYS A 309 2.05 20.70 -5.30
N TYR A 310 1.32 19.64 -5.00
CA TYR A 310 -0.09 19.61 -4.59
C TYR A 310 -0.20 19.14 -3.13
N ASP A 311 -1.23 19.61 -2.42
CA ASP A 311 -1.73 19.04 -1.15
C ASP A 311 -0.70 18.87 -0.02
N ALA A 312 0.42 19.62 -0.06
CA ALA A 312 1.49 19.51 0.92
C ALA A 312 1.04 19.68 2.39
N PRO A 313 0.11 20.59 2.74
CA PRO A 313 -0.37 20.71 4.12
C PRO A 313 -1.02 19.42 4.64
N PHE A 314 -1.84 18.77 3.81
CA PHE A 314 -2.54 17.55 4.17
C PHE A 314 -1.55 16.40 4.43
N VAL A 315 -0.69 16.14 3.45
CA VAL A 315 0.32 15.08 3.52
C VAL A 315 1.29 15.30 4.68
N PHE A 316 1.65 16.56 4.96
CA PHE A 316 2.52 16.88 6.09
C PHE A 316 1.84 16.57 7.43
N ALA A 317 0.54 16.87 7.55
CA ALA A 317 -0.23 16.57 8.75
C ALA A 317 -0.32 15.05 8.99
N GLU A 318 -0.54 14.25 7.94
CA GLU A 318 -0.61 12.79 8.04
C GLU A 318 0.60 12.13 8.70
N VAL A 319 1.79 12.73 8.53
CA VAL A 319 3.06 12.18 9.04
C VAL A 319 3.65 12.98 10.21
N ASN A 320 3.13 14.17 10.56
CA ASN A 320 3.69 15.01 11.62
C ASN A 320 2.70 15.56 12.63
N ALA A 321 1.39 15.32 12.52
CA ALA A 321 0.44 15.91 13.48
C ALA A 321 0.71 15.47 14.94
N ASP A 322 0.58 16.40 15.90
CA ASP A 322 0.53 16.01 17.31
C ASP A 322 -0.90 15.61 17.69
N ILE A 323 -1.05 14.65 18.59
CA ILE A 323 -2.35 14.24 19.13
C ILE A 323 -2.48 14.76 20.56
N THR A 324 -3.41 15.67 20.81
CA THR A 324 -3.73 16.14 22.15
C THR A 324 -4.92 15.36 22.70
N HIS A 325 -4.69 14.64 23.79
CA HIS A 325 -5.71 13.89 24.50
C HIS A 325 -6.37 14.77 25.57
N TRP A 326 -7.70 14.82 25.53
CA TRP A 326 -8.55 15.61 26.41
C TRP A 326 -9.53 14.72 27.16
N ARG A 327 -9.75 15.00 28.44
CA ARG A 327 -10.84 14.46 29.24
C ARG A 327 -11.94 15.49 29.37
N VAL A 328 -13.20 15.10 29.21
CA VAL A 328 -14.33 15.96 29.58
C VAL A 328 -14.73 15.66 31.02
N LEU A 329 -14.68 16.69 31.87
CA LEU A 329 -15.09 16.62 33.27
C LEU A 329 -16.63 16.67 33.38
N PRO A 330 -17.23 16.22 34.50
CA PRO A 330 -18.69 16.24 34.69
C PRO A 330 -19.34 17.63 34.54
N ASN A 331 -18.56 18.71 34.74
CA ASN A 331 -18.98 20.10 34.55
C ASN A 331 -18.91 20.57 33.08
N GLY A 332 -18.55 19.68 32.14
CA GLY A 332 -18.40 19.96 30.71
C GLY A 332 -17.06 20.59 30.30
N GLN A 333 -16.16 20.90 31.25
CA GLN A 333 -14.84 21.46 30.93
C GLN A 333 -13.90 20.38 30.36
N ARG A 334 -13.07 20.76 29.40
CA ARG A 334 -12.00 19.91 28.86
C ARG A 334 -10.72 20.08 29.67
N GLN A 335 -10.21 18.98 30.21
CA GLN A 335 -8.91 18.91 30.87
C GLN A 335 -7.94 18.21 29.92
N LYS A 336 -6.77 18.83 29.67
CA LYS A 336 -5.71 18.18 28.90
C LYS A 336 -5.12 17.03 29.72
N VAL A 337 -5.05 15.86 29.11
CA VAL A 337 -4.48 14.65 29.73
C VAL A 337 -3.01 14.55 29.33
N TYR A 338 -2.73 14.57 28.04
CA TYR A 338 -1.40 14.32 27.47
C TYR A 338 -1.34 14.81 26.01
N VAL A 339 -0.14 15.11 25.52
CA VAL A 339 0.12 15.40 24.10
C VAL A 339 1.09 14.37 23.54
N ASP A 340 0.62 13.58 22.59
CA ASP A 340 1.47 12.72 21.77
C ASP A 340 2.12 13.55 20.67
N GLN A 341 3.44 13.68 20.75
CA GLN A 341 4.22 14.38 19.73
C GLN A 341 5.07 13.43 18.90
N LYS A 342 5.03 12.12 19.15
CA LYS A 342 6.05 11.17 18.67
C LYS A 342 5.48 9.98 17.93
N SER A 343 4.19 9.71 18.07
CA SER A 343 3.58 8.48 17.53
C SER A 343 3.21 8.60 16.06
N VAL A 344 2.83 9.79 15.58
CA VAL A 344 2.36 9.97 14.20
C VAL A 344 3.51 9.84 13.19
N GLY A 345 3.25 9.15 12.08
CA GLY A 345 4.21 9.08 10.99
C GLY A 345 5.38 8.13 11.24
N ARG A 346 5.15 6.97 11.87
CA ARG A 346 6.22 6.04 12.27
C ARG A 346 6.43 4.93 11.26
N LYS A 347 7.70 4.49 11.15
CA LYS A 347 8.13 3.32 10.35
C LYS A 347 7.54 3.34 8.94
N ILE A 348 7.59 4.50 8.27
CA ILE A 348 7.11 4.63 6.89
C ILE A 348 7.86 3.62 6.03
N SER A 349 7.13 2.71 5.40
CA SER A 349 7.69 1.46 4.89
C SER A 349 7.39 1.26 3.42
N THR A 350 8.36 0.71 2.69
CA THR A 350 8.17 0.18 1.34
C THR A 350 8.90 -1.14 1.17
N LYS A 351 8.63 -1.84 0.08
CA LYS A 351 9.40 -3.03 -0.30
C LYS A 351 10.78 -2.59 -0.82
N SER A 352 11.83 -3.26 -0.36
CA SER A 352 13.17 -3.00 -0.86
C SER A 352 13.36 -3.43 -2.32
N VAL A 353 14.26 -2.73 -3.00
CA VAL A 353 14.76 -3.06 -4.35
C VAL A 353 15.44 -4.43 -4.40
N TYR A 354 16.13 -4.83 -3.33
CA TYR A 354 17.01 -6.00 -3.34
C TYR A 354 16.36 -7.28 -2.79
N GLY A 355 15.07 -7.25 -2.45
CA GLY A 355 14.38 -8.45 -1.98
C GLY A 355 13.05 -8.19 -1.30
N ASP A 356 12.57 -9.22 -0.62
CA ASP A 356 11.28 -9.25 0.06
C ASP A 356 11.39 -8.81 1.52
N PHE A 357 12.08 -7.69 1.75
CA PHE A 357 12.25 -7.12 3.07
C PHE A 357 11.83 -5.66 3.09
N ARG A 358 11.54 -5.20 4.30
CA ARG A 358 11.06 -3.85 4.57
C ARG A 358 12.21 -2.86 4.50
N GLU A 359 12.01 -1.82 3.70
CA GLU A 359 12.83 -0.62 3.71
C GLU A 359 12.10 0.47 4.49
N ASP A 360 12.79 1.08 5.45
CA ASP A 360 12.26 2.15 6.28
C ASP A 360 12.63 3.51 5.70
N LEU A 361 11.63 4.23 5.21
CA LEU A 361 11.76 5.53 4.56
C LEU A 361 11.44 6.70 5.50
N THR A 362 11.24 6.47 6.80
CA THR A 362 10.79 7.53 7.73
C THR A 362 11.68 8.79 7.67
N VAL A 363 12.99 8.59 7.55
CA VAL A 363 13.99 9.68 7.46
C VAL A 363 13.90 10.52 6.19
N LEU A 364 13.18 10.05 5.16
CA LEU A 364 12.91 10.81 3.94
C LEU A 364 11.72 11.75 4.11
N TYR A 365 10.82 11.47 5.06
CA TYR A 365 9.62 12.27 5.31
C TYR A 365 9.79 13.25 6.46
N LYS A 366 10.58 12.90 7.47
CA LYS A 366 10.74 13.71 8.67
C LYS A 366 12.12 13.58 9.30
N TYR A 367 12.52 14.63 9.99
CA TYR A 367 13.72 14.64 10.82
C TYR A 367 13.50 13.78 12.08
N PRO A 368 14.58 13.30 12.73
CA PRO A 368 14.46 12.51 13.94
C PRO A 368 13.64 13.24 15.02
N GLU A 369 12.70 12.52 15.62
CA GLU A 369 11.82 13.02 16.68
C GLU A 369 12.61 13.70 17.81
N GLY A 370 12.24 14.93 18.15
CA GLY A 370 12.91 15.76 19.16
C GLY A 370 14.21 16.44 18.71
N SER A 371 14.62 16.34 17.44
CA SER A 371 15.76 17.10 16.92
C SER A 371 15.46 18.60 16.75
N LYS A 372 16.51 19.42 16.63
CA LYS A 372 16.33 20.86 16.40
C LYS A 372 15.73 21.15 15.02
N GLU A 373 16.09 20.33 14.04
CA GLU A 373 15.64 20.39 12.66
C GLU A 373 14.14 20.08 12.59
N GLU A 374 13.69 19.02 13.25
CA GLU A 374 12.27 18.66 13.36
C GLU A 374 11.44 19.84 13.88
N ARG A 375 11.84 20.45 15.00
CA ARG A 375 11.11 21.60 15.55
C ARG A 375 11.14 22.83 14.64
N THR A 376 12.26 23.07 13.96
CA THR A 376 12.38 24.18 13.01
C THR A 376 11.46 24.01 11.81
N VAL A 377 11.41 22.80 11.25
CA VAL A 377 10.51 22.43 10.15
C VAL A 377 9.05 22.54 10.57
N PHE A 378 8.71 22.08 11.77
CA PHE A 378 7.36 22.12 12.30
C PHE A 378 6.88 23.56 12.57
N GLN A 379 7.78 24.46 13.00
CA GLN A 379 7.48 25.90 13.10
C GLN A 379 7.26 26.54 11.72
N LYS A 380 8.13 26.21 10.75
CA LYS A 380 8.02 26.69 9.37
C LYS A 380 6.70 26.28 8.71
N ALA A 381 6.21 25.08 9.02
CA ALA A 381 4.91 24.56 8.58
C ALA A 381 3.69 25.32 9.14
N GLY A 382 3.89 26.37 9.94
CA GLY A 382 2.82 27.28 10.37
C GLY A 382 2.24 26.96 11.74
N ARG A 383 2.80 25.99 12.48
CA ARG A 383 2.43 25.79 13.88
C ARG A 383 3.24 26.74 14.76
N ARG A 384 2.54 27.50 15.62
CA ARG A 384 3.16 27.99 16.85
C ARG A 384 3.56 26.76 17.64
N VAL A 385 4.84 26.40 17.64
CA VAL A 385 5.36 25.49 18.68
C VAL A 385 4.85 26.09 19.97
N THR A 386 3.96 25.36 20.64
CA THR A 386 3.68 25.65 22.03
C THR A 386 5.07 25.71 22.64
N GLN A 387 5.51 26.93 23.00
CA GLN A 387 6.68 27.07 23.84
C GLN A 387 6.51 26.01 24.91
N PRO A 388 7.55 25.22 25.23
CA PRO A 388 7.44 24.32 26.37
C PRO A 388 6.85 25.18 27.46
N THR A 389 5.61 24.89 27.85
CA THR A 389 5.06 25.58 29.00
C THR A 389 6.10 25.29 30.05
N ASN A 390 6.61 26.33 30.72
CA ASN A 390 7.36 26.19 31.95
C ASN A 390 6.45 25.58 33.05
N GLU A 391 5.56 24.66 32.69
CA GLU A 391 5.13 23.57 33.51
C GLU A 391 6.32 22.63 33.55
N SER A 392 7.30 22.99 34.38
CA SER A 392 7.99 22.02 35.21
C SER A 392 6.93 21.29 36.05
N ALA A 393 6.08 20.49 35.40
CA ALA A 393 5.44 19.40 36.07
C ALA A 393 6.59 18.48 36.45
N GLU A 394 6.81 18.30 37.75
CA GLU A 394 7.63 17.19 38.22
C GLU A 394 7.23 15.93 37.42
N PRO A 395 8.19 15.08 37.03
CA PRO A 395 7.87 13.86 36.30
C PRO A 395 6.73 13.16 37.03
N PRO A 396 5.72 12.61 36.32
CA PRO A 396 4.65 11.93 37.00
C PRO A 396 5.29 10.82 37.84
N GLN A 397 5.14 10.90 39.16
CA GLN A 397 5.64 9.89 40.09
C GLN A 397 5.06 8.51 39.75
N LEU A 398 3.96 8.47 39.01
CA LEU A 398 3.37 7.26 38.49
C LEU A 398 3.62 7.12 36.97
N GLN A 399 3.96 5.91 36.52
CA GLN A 399 4.01 5.54 35.10
C GLN A 399 2.99 4.44 34.82
N LEU A 400 2.40 4.46 33.63
CA LEU A 400 1.44 3.43 33.20
C LEU A 400 1.90 2.82 31.86
N LEU A 401 2.00 1.49 31.81
CA LEU A 401 2.41 0.75 30.63
C LEU A 401 1.45 -0.42 30.34
N ILE A 402 1.26 -0.74 29.07
CA ILE A 402 0.59 -1.98 28.65
C ILE A 402 1.64 -2.93 28.05
N LYS A 403 1.58 -4.21 28.43
CA LYS A 403 2.38 -5.29 27.89
C LYS A 403 1.49 -6.42 27.42
N HIS A 404 1.82 -7.00 26.28
CA HIS A 404 1.10 -8.15 25.74
C HIS A 404 2.05 -9.09 25.01
N ALA A 405 1.68 -10.36 24.93
CA ALA A 405 2.33 -11.31 24.02
C ALA A 405 1.90 -11.04 22.56
N ARG A 406 2.35 -11.88 21.62
CA ARG A 406 1.84 -11.88 20.24
C ARG A 406 0.78 -12.98 20.13
N PRO A 407 -0.50 -12.69 20.42
CA PRO A 407 -1.54 -13.71 20.37
C PRO A 407 -1.83 -14.18 18.94
N VAL A 408 -2.35 -15.39 18.84
CA VAL A 408 -2.91 -15.94 17.59
C VAL A 408 -4.43 -15.80 17.66
N PHE A 409 -5.06 -15.35 16.58
CA PHE A 409 -6.51 -15.28 16.49
C PHE A 409 -7.12 -16.67 16.70
N GLY A 410 -8.03 -16.80 17.68
CA GLY A 410 -8.55 -18.09 18.14
C GLY A 410 -8.08 -18.50 19.53
N SER A 411 -6.96 -17.95 20.02
CA SER A 411 -6.40 -18.28 21.34
C SER A 411 -6.88 -17.36 22.45
N ASP A 412 -6.89 -17.86 23.68
CA ASP A 412 -7.02 -17.04 24.88
C ASP A 412 -5.64 -16.49 25.29
N PHE A 413 -5.56 -15.21 25.67
CA PHE A 413 -4.30 -14.56 26.01
C PHE A 413 -4.44 -13.50 27.09
N ASP A 414 -3.31 -13.07 27.64
CA ASP A 414 -3.23 -12.08 28.70
C ASP A 414 -2.66 -10.76 28.20
N VAL A 415 -3.24 -9.66 28.66
CA VAL A 415 -2.68 -8.31 28.58
C VAL A 415 -2.40 -7.82 30.00
N ILE A 416 -1.25 -7.20 30.21
CA ILE A 416 -0.81 -6.72 31.52
C ILE A 416 -0.78 -5.19 31.50
N ALA A 417 -1.55 -4.55 32.39
CA ALA A 417 -1.41 -3.13 32.69
C ALA A 417 -0.54 -2.97 33.93
N GLU A 418 0.60 -2.28 33.80
CA GLU A 418 1.56 -2.07 34.88
C GLU A 418 1.56 -0.59 35.29
N VAL A 419 1.24 -0.34 36.56
CA VAL A 419 1.39 0.98 37.20
C VAL A 419 2.68 0.93 38.01
N ARG A 420 3.63 1.82 37.74
CA ARG A 420 4.86 1.98 38.52
C ARG A 420 4.80 3.26 39.32
N ASN A 421 5.23 3.21 40.57
CA ASN A 421 5.39 4.37 41.42
C ASN A 421 6.87 4.64 41.63
N ASP A 422 7.41 5.63 40.93
CA ASP A 422 8.78 6.12 41.09
C ASP A 422 8.88 7.19 42.19
N GLY A 423 7.77 7.57 42.82
CA GLY A 423 7.72 8.51 43.93
C GLY A 423 8.14 7.92 45.27
N ASP A 424 8.33 8.80 46.25
CA ASP A 424 8.79 8.45 47.60
C ASP A 424 7.63 8.12 48.57
N GLU A 425 6.37 8.27 48.14
CA GLU A 425 5.16 8.01 48.94
C GLU A 425 4.26 6.95 48.27
N ASP A 426 3.52 6.20 49.09
CA ASP A 426 2.51 5.26 48.61
C ASP A 426 1.36 5.96 47.90
N ALA A 427 0.96 5.45 46.74
CA ALA A 427 -0.11 6.02 45.93
C ALA A 427 -1.34 5.12 45.91
N GLN A 428 -2.52 5.64 46.28
CA GLN A 428 -3.79 4.98 45.99
C GLN A 428 -4.23 5.28 44.57
N VAL A 429 -4.33 4.26 43.73
CA VAL A 429 -4.61 4.37 42.30
C VAL A 429 -5.89 3.61 41.95
N GLN A 430 -6.81 4.26 41.25
CA GLN A 430 -7.89 3.61 40.52
C GLN A 430 -7.42 3.31 39.10
N LEU A 431 -7.19 2.03 38.81
CA LEU A 431 -6.79 1.53 37.51
C LEU A 431 -8.00 0.96 36.77
N THR A 432 -8.25 1.45 35.56
CA THR A 432 -9.26 0.90 34.65
C THR A 432 -8.60 0.44 33.36
N VAL A 433 -8.83 -0.82 32.97
CA VAL A 433 -8.33 -1.41 31.74
C VAL A 433 -9.51 -1.81 30.87
N LEU A 434 -9.51 -1.37 29.63
CA LEU A 434 -10.57 -1.58 28.64
C LEU A 434 -9.97 -2.18 27.37
N ALA A 435 -10.50 -3.31 26.93
CA ALA A 435 -10.16 -3.93 25.65
C ALA A 435 -11.34 -3.85 24.70
N THR A 436 -11.14 -3.26 23.52
CA THR A 436 -12.15 -3.08 22.49
C THR A 436 -11.66 -3.63 21.16
N GLY A 437 -12.58 -4.22 20.39
CA GLY A 437 -12.31 -4.58 19.01
C GLY A 437 -12.31 -3.31 18.16
N VAL A 438 -11.31 -3.18 17.29
CA VAL A 438 -11.16 -2.01 16.41
C VAL A 438 -10.85 -2.45 14.98
N THR A 439 -11.16 -1.59 14.01
CA THR A 439 -10.68 -1.73 12.63
C THR A 439 -9.32 -1.05 12.46
N TYR A 440 -8.65 -1.26 11.32
CA TYR A 440 -7.35 -0.64 11.08
C TYR A 440 -7.43 0.91 11.03
N ASN A 441 -8.57 1.44 10.60
CA ASN A 441 -8.90 2.86 10.59
C ASN A 441 -9.54 3.35 11.92
N SER A 442 -9.29 2.62 13.01
CA SER A 442 -9.67 3.00 14.37
C SER A 442 -11.17 3.15 14.63
N VAL A 443 -12.02 2.46 13.86
CA VAL A 443 -13.47 2.40 14.14
C VAL A 443 -13.73 1.35 15.21
N HIS A 444 -14.34 1.79 16.31
CA HIS A 444 -14.74 0.93 17.42
C HIS A 444 -15.83 -0.08 16.99
N GLN A 445 -15.58 -1.37 17.24
CA GLN A 445 -16.51 -2.46 16.92
C GLN A 445 -17.28 -2.97 18.14
N GLY A 446 -16.67 -3.00 19.32
CA GLY A 446 -17.31 -3.47 20.54
C GLY A 446 -16.36 -3.58 21.73
N GLU A 447 -16.89 -3.49 22.95
CA GLU A 447 -16.13 -3.78 24.18
C GLU A 447 -16.02 -5.30 24.34
N CYS A 448 -14.78 -5.79 24.36
CA CYS A 448 -14.49 -7.20 24.55
C CYS A 448 -14.39 -7.53 26.04
N GLN A 449 -13.79 -6.63 26.83
CA GLN A 449 -13.70 -6.76 28.28
C GLN A 449 -13.32 -5.42 28.94
N ARG A 450 -13.83 -5.19 30.16
CA ARG A 450 -13.42 -4.08 31.03
C ARG A 450 -13.14 -4.58 32.44
N GLN A 451 -12.10 -4.04 33.05
CA GLN A 451 -11.75 -4.31 34.44
C GLN A 451 -11.38 -3.01 35.15
N MET A 452 -11.87 -2.86 36.39
CA MET A 452 -11.58 -1.72 37.25
C MET A 452 -11.14 -2.22 38.62
N ILE A 453 -10.02 -1.68 39.12
CA ILE A 453 -9.47 -2.03 40.43
C ILE A 453 -8.98 -0.77 41.15
N ARG A 454 -9.04 -0.79 42.48
CA ARG A 454 -8.36 0.17 43.34
C ARG A 454 -7.20 -0.54 44.01
N VAL A 455 -6.01 0.02 43.89
CA VAL A 455 -4.78 -0.57 44.41
C VAL A 455 -3.92 0.49 45.08
N THR A 456 -3.22 0.11 46.14
CA THR A 456 -2.15 0.92 46.71
C THR A 456 -0.83 0.46 46.09
N VAL A 457 -0.14 1.35 45.40
CA VAL A 457 1.19 1.09 44.82
C VAL A 457 2.22 1.75 45.74
N ALA A 458 3.01 0.92 46.42
CA ALA A 458 4.02 1.41 47.36
C ALA A 458 5.10 2.24 46.65
N ALA A 459 5.76 3.13 47.39
CA ALA A 459 6.89 3.92 46.88
C ALA A 459 7.96 3.02 46.24
N HIS A 460 8.45 3.41 45.07
CA HIS A 460 9.43 2.67 44.24
C HIS A 460 9.02 1.25 43.82
N GLU A 461 7.73 0.87 43.94
CA GLU A 461 7.20 -0.42 43.51
C GLU A 461 6.29 -0.31 42.28
N GLY A 462 5.80 -1.45 41.78
CA GLY A 462 4.84 -1.48 40.69
C GLY A 462 3.76 -2.55 40.88
N HIS A 463 2.52 -2.21 40.52
CA HIS A 463 1.39 -3.13 40.46
C HIS A 463 1.17 -3.62 39.03
N ARG A 464 0.85 -4.91 38.87
CA ARG A 464 0.52 -5.51 37.58
C ARG A 464 -0.87 -6.09 37.62
N GLU A 465 -1.75 -5.54 36.78
CA GLU A 465 -3.10 -6.04 36.59
C GLU A 465 -3.18 -6.86 35.30
N VAL A 466 -3.79 -8.04 35.38
CA VAL A 466 -3.86 -8.98 34.24
C VAL A 466 -5.29 -9.04 33.72
N LEU A 467 -5.47 -8.63 32.45
CA LEU A 467 -6.71 -8.76 31.71
C LEU A 467 -6.64 -10.00 30.81
N ARG A 468 -7.33 -11.09 31.20
CA ARG A 468 -7.44 -12.34 30.41
C ARG A 468 -8.50 -12.19 29.33
N LEU A 469 -8.10 -12.03 28.07
CA LEU A 469 -8.99 -12.01 26.92
C LEU A 469 -9.22 -13.41 26.37
N ARG A 470 -10.49 -13.83 26.30
CA ARG A 470 -10.87 -15.16 25.78
C ARG A 470 -11.48 -15.05 24.39
N TYR A 471 -11.22 -16.04 23.53
CA TYR A 471 -11.73 -16.04 22.15
C TYR A 471 -13.24 -15.87 22.08
N LYS A 472 -13.99 -16.55 22.95
CA LYS A 472 -15.46 -16.44 22.99
C LYS A 472 -15.97 -15.01 23.21
N ASP A 473 -15.17 -14.17 23.86
CA ASP A 473 -15.53 -12.80 24.23
C ASP A 473 -15.08 -11.86 23.11
N TYR A 474 -13.83 -11.98 22.65
CA TYR A 474 -13.32 -11.07 21.62
C TYR A 474 -13.78 -11.40 20.19
N ALA A 475 -14.18 -12.63 19.88
CA ALA A 475 -14.63 -13.01 18.53
C ALA A 475 -15.90 -12.26 18.08
N GLN A 476 -16.65 -11.67 19.01
CA GLN A 476 -17.86 -10.91 18.73
C GLN A 476 -17.58 -9.43 18.45
N CYS A 477 -16.44 -8.91 18.93
CA CYS A 477 -16.03 -7.51 18.76
C CYS A 477 -14.91 -7.35 17.71
N THR A 478 -14.19 -8.41 17.34
CA THR A 478 -13.07 -8.28 16.38
C THR A 478 -13.57 -8.24 14.92
N SER A 479 -12.94 -7.38 14.13
CA SER A 479 -13.13 -7.28 12.68
C SER A 479 -12.21 -8.24 11.92
N GLU A 480 -12.31 -8.26 10.59
CA GLU A 480 -11.40 -8.99 9.69
C GLU A 480 -9.93 -8.53 9.78
N HIS A 481 -9.66 -7.39 10.42
CA HIS A 481 -8.29 -6.90 10.66
C HIS A 481 -7.64 -7.51 11.91
N HIS A 482 -8.38 -8.33 12.66
CA HIS A 482 -7.87 -9.09 13.82
C HIS A 482 -7.16 -8.19 14.84
N LEU A 483 -7.77 -7.06 15.20
CA LEU A 483 -7.14 -6.03 16.02
C LEU A 483 -7.95 -5.69 17.28
N ILE A 484 -7.27 -5.63 18.42
CA ILE A 484 -7.85 -5.23 19.72
C ILE A 484 -7.07 -4.03 20.25
N ARG A 485 -7.76 -2.94 20.58
CA ARG A 485 -7.19 -1.78 21.25
C ARG A 485 -7.40 -1.93 22.75
N VAL A 486 -6.31 -1.80 23.51
CA VAL A 486 -6.33 -1.79 24.96
C VAL A 486 -6.05 -0.38 25.43
N LYS A 487 -6.98 0.23 26.18
CA LYS A 487 -6.80 1.50 26.87
C LYS A 487 -6.68 1.24 28.36
N ALA A 488 -5.67 1.79 29.00
CA ALA A 488 -5.53 1.79 30.45
C ALA A 488 -5.52 3.22 30.99
N PHE A 489 -6.25 3.43 32.08
CA PHE A 489 -6.42 4.70 32.77
C PHE A 489 -6.04 4.52 34.23
N ALA A 490 -5.16 5.37 34.75
CA ALA A 490 -4.78 5.36 36.17
C ALA A 490 -5.03 6.74 36.78
N GLU A 491 -5.88 6.79 37.81
CA GLU A 491 -6.20 7.99 38.59
C GLU A 491 -5.68 7.83 40.01
N ALA A 492 -4.74 8.69 40.42
CA ALA A 492 -4.22 8.70 41.79
C ALA A 492 -5.06 9.61 42.70
N GLN A 493 -5.42 9.12 43.88
CA GLN A 493 -6.24 9.87 44.82
C GLN A 493 -5.47 11.10 45.33
N GLY A 494 -6.07 12.29 45.21
CA GLY A 494 -5.46 13.56 45.63
C GLY A 494 -4.60 14.23 44.56
N GLN A 495 -4.28 13.54 43.45
CA GLN A 495 -3.67 14.15 42.28
C GLN A 495 -4.74 14.43 41.23
N ASN A 496 -4.70 15.62 40.63
CA ASN A 496 -5.66 16.02 39.59
C ASN A 496 -5.25 15.53 38.19
N GLN A 497 -4.28 14.60 38.10
CA GLN A 497 -3.68 14.11 36.87
C GLN A 497 -4.14 12.68 36.57
N LEU A 498 -4.63 12.47 35.36
CA LEU A 498 -5.01 11.17 34.82
C LEU A 498 -3.85 10.66 33.95
N LEU A 499 -3.37 9.44 34.21
CA LEU A 499 -2.44 8.76 33.32
C LEU A 499 -3.22 7.88 32.34
N MET A 500 -2.81 7.89 31.09
CA MET A 500 -3.37 7.06 30.05
C MET A 500 -2.26 6.41 29.23
N THR A 501 -2.49 5.16 28.85
CA THR A 501 -1.70 4.52 27.80
C THR A 501 -2.63 3.67 26.92
N VAL A 502 -2.28 3.56 25.64
CA VAL A 502 -3.03 2.82 24.64
C VAL A 502 -2.08 1.87 23.93
N ALA A 503 -2.51 0.63 23.72
CA ALA A 503 -1.78 -0.36 22.94
C ALA A 503 -2.71 -1.08 21.99
N ASP A 504 -2.31 -1.18 20.73
CA ASP A 504 -2.99 -2.00 19.74
C ASP A 504 -2.35 -3.39 19.67
N VAL A 505 -3.17 -4.41 19.91
CA VAL A 505 -2.81 -5.82 19.96
C VAL A 505 -3.30 -6.52 18.69
N PRO A 506 -2.46 -6.59 17.63
CA PRO A 506 -2.76 -7.37 16.44
C PRO A 506 -2.70 -8.88 16.77
N LEU A 507 -3.75 -9.60 16.40
CA LEU A 507 -3.85 -11.04 16.53
C LEU A 507 -3.33 -11.67 15.24
N SER A 508 -2.29 -12.49 15.36
CA SER A 508 -1.71 -13.19 14.21
C SER A 508 -2.66 -14.25 13.67
N VAL A 509 -2.70 -14.40 12.35
CA VAL A 509 -3.40 -15.49 11.64
C VAL A 509 -2.38 -16.54 11.20
N PRO A 510 -2.79 -17.81 10.95
CA PRO A 510 -1.89 -18.83 10.44
C PRO A 510 -1.31 -18.43 9.09
N GLU A 511 -0.10 -18.89 8.77
CA GLU A 511 0.46 -18.76 7.43
C GLU A 511 0.06 -19.95 6.56
N LEU A 512 -0.24 -19.70 5.28
CA LEU A 512 -0.48 -20.77 4.32
C LEU A 512 0.85 -21.39 3.88
N LEU A 513 1.01 -22.70 4.07
CA LEU A 513 2.13 -23.45 3.52
C LEU A 513 1.83 -23.79 2.06
N ILE A 514 2.68 -23.32 1.15
CA ILE A 514 2.55 -23.55 -0.30
C ILE A 514 3.79 -24.28 -0.81
N GLN A 515 3.58 -25.46 -1.38
CA GLN A 515 4.65 -26.31 -1.93
C GLN A 515 4.41 -26.52 -3.42
N ILE A 516 5.40 -26.17 -4.25
CA ILE A 516 5.35 -26.44 -5.69
C ILE A 516 5.97 -27.81 -5.95
N GLN A 517 5.21 -28.71 -6.56
CA GLN A 517 5.65 -30.06 -6.88
C GLN A 517 6.30 -30.09 -8.26
N GLY A 518 7.59 -30.45 -8.29
CA GLY A 518 8.37 -30.57 -9.52
C GLY A 518 9.00 -29.25 -9.99
N LYS A 519 9.62 -29.29 -11.18
CA LYS A 519 10.25 -28.12 -11.81
C LYS A 519 9.26 -27.42 -12.72
N ALA A 520 9.12 -26.10 -12.58
CA ALA A 520 8.21 -25.31 -13.41
C ALA A 520 8.85 -24.95 -14.76
N ALA A 521 8.10 -25.17 -15.84
CA ALA A 521 8.45 -24.73 -17.19
C ALA A 521 7.22 -24.14 -17.89
N VAL A 522 7.44 -23.20 -18.80
CA VAL A 522 6.37 -22.53 -19.55
C VAL A 522 5.52 -23.56 -20.29
N LYS A 523 4.19 -23.45 -20.17
CA LYS A 523 3.17 -24.32 -20.76
C LYS A 523 3.25 -25.79 -20.32
N GLN A 524 4.01 -26.12 -19.27
CA GLN A 524 3.98 -27.43 -18.63
C GLN A 524 3.19 -27.36 -17.33
N GLN A 525 2.34 -28.35 -17.11
CA GLN A 525 1.56 -28.44 -15.90
C GLN A 525 2.45 -28.75 -14.69
N VAL A 526 2.26 -27.99 -13.63
CA VAL A 526 2.83 -28.22 -12.29
C VAL A 526 1.71 -28.19 -11.26
N THR A 527 1.95 -28.78 -10.09
CA THR A 527 0.96 -28.82 -9.01
C THR A 527 1.43 -28.01 -7.81
N ALA A 528 0.60 -27.08 -7.36
CA ALA A 528 0.76 -26.43 -6.06
C ALA A 528 -0.03 -27.20 -5.00
N LYS A 529 0.59 -27.42 -3.84
CA LYS A 529 -0.01 -28.02 -2.67
C LYS A 529 -0.08 -26.96 -1.56
N ILE A 530 -1.29 -26.64 -1.13
CA ILE A 530 -1.59 -25.52 -0.23
C ILE A 530 -2.21 -26.10 1.05
N SER A 531 -1.73 -25.69 2.23
CA SER A 531 -2.28 -26.18 3.49
C SER A 531 -2.14 -25.21 4.66
N PHE A 532 -3.05 -25.32 5.63
CA PHE A 532 -2.93 -24.69 6.96
C PHE A 532 -3.74 -25.51 7.99
N THR A 533 -3.59 -25.18 9.27
CA THR A 533 -4.34 -25.81 10.37
C THR A 533 -5.31 -24.79 10.96
N ASN A 534 -6.59 -25.16 11.13
CA ASN A 534 -7.60 -24.30 11.74
C ASN A 534 -7.20 -23.91 13.18
N PRO A 535 -6.90 -22.63 13.46
CA PRO A 535 -6.47 -22.18 14.78
C PRO A 535 -7.64 -21.94 15.73
N LEU A 536 -8.88 -21.90 15.22
CA LEU A 536 -10.05 -21.53 16.00
C LEU A 536 -10.59 -22.73 16.79
N PRO A 537 -11.16 -22.51 17.98
CA PRO A 537 -11.89 -23.53 18.73
C PRO A 537 -13.29 -23.81 18.15
N ALA A 538 -13.54 -23.42 16.90
CA ALA A 538 -14.81 -23.58 16.18
C ALA A 538 -14.56 -24.05 14.73
N PRO A 539 -15.51 -24.78 14.13
CA PRO A 539 -15.41 -25.19 12.73
C PRO A 539 -15.49 -23.98 11.78
N LEU A 540 -14.74 -24.02 10.69
CA LEU A 540 -14.80 -23.05 9.58
C LEU A 540 -15.70 -23.59 8.47
N LYS A 541 -16.59 -22.76 7.95
CA LYS A 541 -17.54 -23.10 6.89
C LYS A 541 -17.29 -22.26 5.64
N GLY A 542 -17.59 -22.85 4.49
CA GLY A 542 -17.47 -22.16 3.20
C GLY A 542 -16.03 -21.72 2.89
N GLY A 543 -15.04 -22.51 3.30
CA GLY A 543 -13.63 -22.20 3.06
C GLY A 543 -13.32 -22.10 1.57
N VAL A 544 -12.65 -21.03 1.14
CA VAL A 544 -12.25 -20.81 -0.25
C VAL A 544 -10.79 -20.37 -0.28
N PHE A 545 -9.98 -21.05 -1.08
CA PHE A 545 -8.66 -20.56 -1.47
C PHE A 545 -8.77 -19.76 -2.77
N THR A 546 -8.22 -18.56 -2.80
CA THR A 546 -8.04 -17.77 -4.03
C THR A 546 -6.56 -17.79 -4.40
N VAL A 547 -6.24 -18.27 -5.60
CA VAL A 547 -4.85 -18.38 -6.10
C VAL A 547 -4.64 -17.53 -7.34
N GLU A 548 -3.53 -16.79 -7.40
CA GLU A 548 -3.15 -16.01 -8.57
C GLU A 548 -1.63 -15.79 -8.68
N GLY A 549 -1.15 -15.36 -9.85
CA GLY A 549 0.21 -14.86 -9.99
C GLY A 549 0.54 -14.43 -11.42
N ALA A 550 1.12 -13.24 -11.57
CA ALA A 550 1.58 -12.73 -12.85
C ALA A 550 2.46 -13.74 -13.58
N GLY A 551 2.14 -14.05 -14.82
CA GLY A 551 2.85 -15.00 -15.65
C GLY A 551 2.65 -16.47 -15.26
N LEU A 552 1.83 -16.76 -14.24
CA LEU A 552 1.52 -18.10 -13.76
C LEU A 552 0.09 -18.50 -14.06
N LEU A 553 -0.88 -17.72 -13.56
CA LEU A 553 -2.31 -17.93 -13.76
C LEU A 553 -3.13 -16.69 -13.37
N SER A 554 -4.30 -16.56 -13.98
CA SER A 554 -5.34 -15.63 -13.50
C SER A 554 -5.99 -16.13 -12.20
N ALA A 555 -6.58 -15.21 -11.44
CA ALA A 555 -7.24 -15.50 -10.17
C ALA A 555 -8.25 -16.66 -10.29
N THR A 556 -8.04 -17.69 -9.49
CA THR A 556 -8.83 -18.92 -9.50
C THR A 556 -9.24 -19.29 -8.08
N GLN A 557 -10.50 -19.70 -7.89
CA GLN A 557 -11.03 -20.09 -6.58
C GLN A 557 -11.13 -21.61 -6.44
N ILE A 558 -10.72 -22.12 -5.27
CA ILE A 558 -10.78 -23.54 -4.90
C ILE A 558 -11.60 -23.65 -3.62
N HIS A 559 -12.79 -24.22 -3.73
CA HIS A 559 -13.71 -24.37 -2.60
C HIS A 559 -13.37 -25.63 -1.80
N VAL A 560 -13.23 -25.47 -0.49
CA VAL A 560 -13.05 -26.59 0.45
C VAL A 560 -14.38 -27.31 0.64
N LYS A 561 -14.37 -28.64 0.54
CA LYS A 561 -15.56 -29.46 0.75
C LYS A 561 -15.78 -29.70 2.25
N GLY A 562 -16.99 -29.40 2.73
CA GLY A 562 -17.37 -29.60 4.12
C GLY A 562 -16.84 -28.51 5.06
N GLU A 563 -16.95 -28.78 6.36
CA GLU A 563 -16.44 -27.89 7.41
C GLU A 563 -15.00 -28.27 7.78
N ILE A 564 -14.17 -27.29 8.13
CA ILE A 564 -12.82 -27.50 8.66
C ILE A 564 -12.92 -27.47 10.19
N LEU A 565 -12.79 -28.62 10.84
CA LEU A 565 -12.96 -28.77 12.29
C LEU A 565 -11.86 -28.06 13.09
N PRO A 566 -12.08 -27.76 14.38
CA PRO A 566 -11.04 -27.21 15.26
C PRO A 566 -9.77 -28.05 15.24
N GLY A 567 -8.60 -27.43 15.00
CA GLY A 567 -7.31 -28.11 14.92
C GLY A 567 -7.11 -29.02 13.70
N GLN A 568 -8.09 -29.10 12.78
CA GLN A 568 -7.93 -29.88 11.55
C GLN A 568 -6.98 -29.17 10.58
N LYS A 569 -6.06 -29.95 10.00
CA LYS A 569 -5.25 -29.51 8.85
C LYS A 569 -6.06 -29.66 7.56
N VAL A 570 -6.23 -28.57 6.82
CA VAL A 570 -6.78 -28.59 5.46
C VAL A 570 -5.65 -28.58 4.45
N GLU A 571 -5.80 -29.33 3.37
CA GLU A 571 -4.81 -29.46 2.32
C GLU A 571 -5.50 -29.60 0.97
N VAL A 572 -5.12 -28.74 0.01
CA VAL A 572 -5.62 -28.77 -1.37
C VAL A 572 -4.47 -28.87 -2.35
N SER A 573 -4.68 -29.59 -3.45
CA SER A 573 -3.74 -29.69 -4.56
C SER A 573 -4.36 -29.09 -5.81
N PHE A 574 -3.60 -28.25 -6.51
CA PHE A 574 -4.09 -27.46 -7.63
C PHE A 574 -3.10 -27.47 -8.79
N PRO A 575 -3.47 -28.03 -9.95
CA PRO A 575 -2.63 -27.99 -11.14
C PRO A 575 -2.75 -26.65 -11.89
N PHE A 576 -1.64 -26.12 -12.38
CA PHE A 576 -1.60 -24.94 -13.24
C PHE A 576 -0.44 -25.01 -14.23
N SER A 577 -0.46 -24.18 -15.28
CA SER A 577 0.57 -24.15 -16.32
C SER A 577 1.10 -22.72 -16.49
N PRO A 578 2.34 -22.43 -16.06
CA PRO A 578 2.92 -21.09 -16.20
C PRO A 578 2.97 -20.61 -17.65
N ILE A 579 2.75 -19.33 -17.88
CA ILE A 579 2.72 -18.73 -19.23
C ILE A 579 3.98 -17.93 -19.56
N ARG A 580 4.68 -17.38 -18.56
CA ARG A 580 5.90 -16.58 -18.73
C ARG A 580 7.07 -17.14 -17.93
N THR A 581 8.27 -17.09 -18.51
CA THR A 581 9.53 -17.52 -17.85
C THR A 581 9.95 -16.53 -16.76
N GLY A 582 10.90 -16.93 -15.91
CA GLY A 582 11.55 -16.05 -14.92
C GLY A 582 11.19 -16.41 -13.48
N VAL A 583 11.62 -15.57 -12.53
CA VAL A 583 11.20 -15.67 -11.13
C VAL A 583 9.77 -15.13 -11.04
N ARG A 584 8.89 -15.94 -10.48
CA ARG A 584 7.46 -15.65 -10.35
C ARG A 584 6.98 -15.99 -8.95
N LYS A 585 5.88 -15.38 -8.54
CA LYS A 585 5.26 -15.61 -7.23
C LYS A 585 3.83 -16.09 -7.40
N LEU A 586 3.53 -17.21 -6.75
CA LEU A 586 2.17 -17.66 -6.54
C LEU A 586 1.67 -17.03 -5.24
N LEU A 587 0.56 -16.30 -5.32
CA LEU A 587 -0.11 -15.67 -4.18
C LEU A 587 -1.36 -16.49 -3.86
N VAL A 588 -1.59 -16.69 -2.57
CA VAL A 588 -2.74 -17.43 -2.08
C VAL A 588 -3.39 -16.66 -0.95
N ASP A 589 -4.71 -16.57 -1.03
CA ASP A 589 -5.60 -16.09 0.01
C ASP A 589 -6.54 -17.22 0.44
N PHE A 590 -6.93 -17.25 1.72
CA PHE A 590 -7.98 -18.11 2.23
C PHE A 590 -8.97 -17.30 3.07
N ASP A 591 -10.25 -17.51 2.78
CA ASP A 591 -11.39 -16.97 3.53
C ASP A 591 -12.39 -18.06 3.91
N SER A 592 -13.11 -17.83 5.01
CA SER A 592 -14.23 -18.63 5.51
C SER A 592 -15.19 -17.73 6.28
N ASP A 593 -16.25 -18.31 6.87
CA ASP A 593 -17.21 -17.59 7.71
C ASP A 593 -16.59 -16.93 8.96
N ARG A 594 -15.49 -17.47 9.50
CA ARG A 594 -14.88 -17.01 10.77
C ARG A 594 -13.40 -16.67 10.69
N LEU A 595 -12.70 -17.17 9.68
CA LEU A 595 -11.27 -16.92 9.47
C LEU A 595 -11.10 -16.35 8.07
N MET A 596 -10.67 -15.10 8.00
CA MET A 596 -10.51 -14.31 6.77
C MET A 596 -9.11 -13.71 6.70
N ASP A 597 -8.70 -13.29 5.50
CA ASP A 597 -7.44 -12.59 5.26
C ASP A 597 -6.19 -13.44 5.57
N VAL A 598 -6.27 -14.77 5.38
CA VAL A 598 -5.15 -15.69 5.60
C VAL A 598 -4.31 -15.78 4.33
N LYS A 599 -3.09 -15.26 4.36
CA LYS A 599 -2.25 -15.12 3.16
C LYS A 599 -1.09 -16.11 3.13
N GLY A 600 -0.61 -16.39 1.93
CA GLY A 600 0.68 -17.03 1.71
C GLY A 600 1.23 -16.74 0.32
N THR A 601 2.53 -16.98 0.16
CA THR A 601 3.18 -16.90 -1.15
C THR A 601 4.22 -18.00 -1.32
N ALA A 602 4.43 -18.42 -2.57
CA ALA A 602 5.56 -19.24 -2.95
C ALA A 602 6.29 -18.64 -4.16
N THR A 603 7.61 -18.59 -4.08
CA THR A 603 8.48 -18.20 -5.19
C THR A 603 8.83 -19.44 -6.02
N LEU A 604 8.71 -19.32 -7.35
CA LEU A 604 9.09 -20.37 -8.29
C LEU A 604 9.84 -19.79 -9.48
N VAL A 605 10.84 -20.54 -9.95
CA VAL A 605 11.61 -20.21 -11.15
C VAL A 605 11.04 -20.98 -12.34
N VAL A 606 10.36 -20.27 -13.23
CA VAL A 606 9.75 -20.84 -14.44
C VAL A 606 10.77 -20.84 -15.57
N ARG A 607 11.11 -22.04 -16.06
CA ARG A 607 12.11 -22.23 -17.11
C ARG A 607 11.50 -22.17 -18.50
N LYS A 608 12.31 -21.75 -19.49
CA LYS A 608 11.98 -21.95 -20.90
C LYS A 608 12.13 -23.44 -21.21
N ILE A 609 11.22 -24.00 -22.00
CA ILE A 609 11.47 -25.30 -22.63
C ILE A 609 12.46 -25.03 -23.74
N THR A 610 13.76 -25.24 -23.50
CA THR A 610 14.70 -25.45 -24.59
C THR A 610 14.35 -26.80 -25.18
N GLY A 611 13.89 -26.83 -26.44
CA GLY A 611 13.61 -28.07 -27.15
C GLY A 611 14.79 -29.02 -26.96
N ASN A 612 14.50 -30.28 -26.66
CA ASN A 612 15.48 -31.34 -26.71
C ASN A 612 16.10 -31.31 -28.11
N TYR A 613 17.32 -30.77 -28.22
CA TYR A 613 18.25 -31.31 -29.19
C TYR A 613 18.42 -32.77 -28.80
N ILE A 614 17.87 -33.61 -29.67
CA ILE A 614 18.03 -35.06 -29.80
C ILE A 614 19.15 -35.62 -28.91
N ARG A 615 18.77 -36.33 -27.83
CA ARG A 615 19.63 -37.34 -27.22
C ARG A 615 19.58 -38.60 -28.10
N GLU A 616 20.19 -38.52 -29.26
CA GLU A 616 20.66 -39.67 -30.05
C GLU A 616 22.05 -39.36 -30.58
N ILE A 617 23.03 -39.20 -29.68
CA ILE A 617 24.37 -39.73 -29.91
C ILE A 617 24.84 -40.30 -28.57
N SER A 618 24.38 -41.51 -28.26
CA SER A 618 25.17 -42.41 -27.42
C SER A 618 26.11 -43.15 -28.37
N GLY A 619 27.31 -42.60 -28.52
CA GLY A 619 28.31 -43.19 -29.40
C GLY A 619 29.37 -42.19 -29.81
N ILE A 620 30.54 -42.29 -29.16
CA ILE A 620 31.83 -41.76 -29.63
C ILE A 620 31.98 -40.25 -29.43
N PHE A 621 32.48 -39.85 -28.26
CA PHE A 621 33.79 -39.18 -28.07
C PHE A 621 34.04 -39.00 -26.56
N GLY A 622 35.27 -39.35 -26.16
CA GLY A 622 35.64 -39.58 -24.77
C GLY A 622 35.82 -38.34 -23.91
N ASN A 623 35.76 -38.59 -22.60
CA ASN A 623 36.32 -37.84 -21.47
C ASN A 623 37.01 -36.51 -21.80
N PHE A 624 36.34 -35.41 -21.46
CA PHE A 624 37.02 -34.26 -20.87
C PHE A 624 36.18 -33.72 -19.70
N ALA A 625 36.74 -33.86 -18.51
CA ALA A 625 36.24 -33.22 -17.30
C ALA A 625 36.47 -31.70 -17.42
N LEU A 626 35.42 -30.92 -17.18
CA LEU A 626 35.53 -29.50 -16.88
C LEU A 626 35.14 -29.31 -15.41
N THR A 627 36.14 -28.95 -14.62
CA THR A 627 36.05 -28.51 -13.23
C THR A 627 35.34 -27.16 -13.15
N ASP A 628 34.37 -27.10 -12.25
CA ASP A 628 33.64 -25.91 -11.79
C ASP A 628 34.57 -25.04 -10.92
N PRO A 629 34.74 -23.72 -11.16
CA PRO A 629 35.55 -22.89 -10.29
C PRO A 629 34.77 -21.69 -9.75
N PHE A 630 33.73 -21.87 -8.92
CA PHE A 630 33.27 -20.83 -7.99
C PHE A 630 32.67 -21.46 -6.74
N VAL A 631 33.51 -21.58 -5.71
CA VAL A 631 33.14 -21.64 -4.29
C VAL A 631 33.14 -20.22 -3.75
#